data_AF-A0A532BUV7-F1
#
_entry.id   AF-A0A532BUV7-F1
#
_cell.length_a   1.000
_cell.length_b   1.000
_cell.length_c   1.000
_cell.angle_alpha   90.00
_cell.angle_beta   90.00
_cell.angle_gamma   90.00
#
_symmetry.space_group_name_H-M   'P 1'
#
loop_
_entity.id
_entity.type
_entity.pdbx_description
1 polymer ?
#
loop_
_entity_poly.entity_id
_entity_poly.type
_entity_poly.pdbx_seq_one_letter_code
_entity_poly.pdbx_strand_id
1 'polypeptide(L)'
;MKVSREQMAENRRRILEVASRLFRDKGFDAVSVAEVMKAAGLTHGGFYGHFNSKDDLIAQTLAHVLAADTGGGRGLRAYVDDYL
;
A
#
# COMPACT_ATOMS: atom_id res chain seq x y z
N MET A 1 -24.96 9.07 2.45
CA MET A 1 -23.97 9.74 1.58
C MET A 1 -23.26 8.66 0.77
N LYS A 2 -23.38 8.65 -0.56
CA LYS A 2 -22.70 7.63 -1.41
C LYS A 2 -21.25 8.06 -1.59
N VAL A 3 -20.30 7.21 -1.21
CA VAL A 3 -18.90 7.42 -1.52
C VAL A 3 -18.77 7.40 -3.04
N SER A 4 -18.19 8.45 -3.62
CA SER A 4 -17.92 8.48 -5.07
C SER A 4 -16.92 7.38 -5.43
N ARG A 5 -16.98 6.87 -6.66
CA ARG A 5 -15.98 5.91 -7.16
C ARG A 5 -14.56 6.46 -7.02
N GLU A 6 -14.39 7.77 -7.19
CA GLU A 6 -13.12 8.48 -7.01
C GLU A 6 -12.65 8.43 -5.54
N GLN A 7 -13.54 8.69 -4.58
CA GLN A 7 -13.24 8.59 -3.15
C GLN A 7 -12.91 7.15 -2.74
N MET A 8 -13.57 6.14 -3.32
CA MET A 8 -13.22 4.74 -3.09
C MET A 8 -11.82 4.41 -3.61
N ALA A 9 -11.45 4.91 -4.79
CA ALA A 9 -10.12 4.71 -5.35
C ALA A 9 -9.03 5.39 -4.51
N GLU A 10 -9.29 6.62 -4.06
CA GLU A 10 -8.38 7.37 -3.18
C GLU A 10 -8.16 6.65 -1.85
N ASN A 11 -9.25 6.23 -1.19
CA ASN A 11 -9.16 5.45 0.04
C ASN A 11 -8.36 4.17 -0.15
N ARG A 12 -8.59 3.45 -1.26
CA ARG A 12 -7.85 2.23 -1.58
C ARG A 12 -6.36 2.51 -1.75
N ARG A 13 -5.98 3.57 -2.47
CA ARG A 13 -4.58 3.99 -2.63
C ARG A 13 -3.95 4.27 -1.27
N ARG A 14 -4.62 5.07 -0.43
CA ARG A 14 -4.14 5.41 0.91
C ARG A 14 -3.93 4.18 1.80
N ILE A 15 -4.85 3.20 1.74
CA ILE A 15 -4.68 1.95 2.47
C ILE A 15 -3.41 1.22 2.02
N LEU A 16 -3.17 1.11 0.71
CA LEU A 16 -2.00 0.43 0.16
C LEU A 16 -0.68 1.12 0.54
N GLU A 17 -0.63 2.46 0.50
CA GLU A 17 0.54 3.23 0.91
C GLU A 17 0.87 3.00 2.40
N VAL A 18 -0.12 3.11 3.27
CA VAL A 18 0.06 2.88 4.71
C VAL A 18 0.42 1.42 5.00
N ALA A 19 -0.25 0.47 4.36
CA ALA A 19 0.05 -0.95 4.50
C ALA A 19 1.49 -1.26 4.09
N SER A 20 1.95 -0.70 2.97
CA SER A 20 3.33 -0.91 2.49
C SER A 20 4.38 -0.47 3.52
N ARG A 21 4.15 0.67 4.17
CA ARG A 21 5.02 1.17 5.22
C ARG A 21 4.99 0.26 6.45
N LEU A 22 3.79 -0.08 6.93
CA LEU A 22 3.65 -0.92 8.13
C LEU A 22 4.25 -2.32 7.93
N PHE A 23 4.02 -2.94 6.76
CA PHE A 23 4.59 -4.24 6.45
C PHE A 23 6.12 -4.19 6.33
N ARG A 24 6.69 -3.10 5.80
CA ARG A 24 8.14 -2.90 5.76
C ARG A 24 8.74 -2.71 7.16
N ASP A 25 8.07 -1.95 8.02
CA ASP A 25 8.59 -1.58 9.33
C ASP A 25 8.46 -2.71 10.36
N LYS A 26 7.39 -3.52 10.28
CA LYS A 26 7.03 -4.51 11.31
C LYS A 26 6.93 -5.95 10.81
N GLY A 27 6.92 -6.17 9.49
CA GLY A 27 6.64 -7.47 8.88
C GLY A 27 5.15 -7.80 8.77
N PHE A 28 4.80 -8.81 7.97
CA PHE A 28 3.41 -9.15 7.64
C PHE A 28 2.62 -9.74 8.83
N ASP A 29 3.24 -10.61 9.63
CA ASP A 29 2.58 -11.25 10.77
C ASP A 29 2.17 -10.25 11.86
N ALA A 30 3.06 -9.32 12.19
CA ALA A 30 2.84 -8.35 13.26
C ALA A 30 1.79 -7.28 12.93
N VAL A 31 1.51 -7.04 11.66
CA VAL A 31 0.56 -6.00 11.23
C VAL A 31 -0.86 -6.58 11.12
N SER A 32 -1.82 -5.93 11.79
CA SER A 32 -3.24 -6.29 11.70
C SER A 32 -4.00 -5.39 10.72
N VAL A 33 -5.10 -5.90 10.17
CA VAL A 33 -6.01 -5.11 9.32
C VAL A 33 -6.54 -3.89 10.09
N ALA A 34 -6.84 -4.03 11.38
CA ALA A 34 -7.29 -2.93 12.22
C ALA A 34 -6.24 -1.82 12.35
N GLU A 35 -4.96 -2.19 12.50
CA GLU A 35 -3.86 -1.23 12.56
C GLU A 35 -3.71 -0.47 11.24
N VAL A 36 -3.76 -1.17 10.10
CA VAL A 36 -3.67 -0.56 8.76
C VAL A 36 -4.83 0.42 8.55
N MET A 37 -6.07 0.00 8.83
CA MET A 37 -7.24 0.85 8.64
C MET A 37 -7.20 2.09 9.55
N LYS A 38 -6.80 1.92 10.81
CA LYS A 38 -6.60 3.03 11.75
C LYS A 38 -5.55 4.02 11.23
N ALA A 39 -4.42 3.52 10.76
CA ALA A 39 -3.35 4.36 10.21
C ALA A 39 -3.75 5.03 8.89
N ALA A 40 -4.64 4.41 8.10
CA ALA A 40 -5.25 5.02 6.91
C ALA A 40 -6.36 6.04 7.24
N GLY A 41 -6.76 6.19 8.51
CA GLY A 41 -7.85 7.08 8.93
C GLY A 41 -9.24 6.55 8.55
N LEU A 42 -9.37 5.24 8.37
CA LEU A 42 -10.58 4.56 7.93
C LEU A 42 -11.10 3.61 9.01
N THR A 43 -12.40 3.34 8.98
CA THR A 43 -13.02 2.40 9.91
C THR A 43 -12.66 0.97 9.56
N HIS A 44 -12.61 0.08 10.56
CA HIS A 44 -12.34 -1.33 10.32
C HIS A 44 -13.38 -1.96 9.37
N GLY A 45 -14.65 -1.57 9.46
CA GLY A 45 -15.70 -2.05 8.55
C GLY A 45 -15.52 -1.61 7.09
N GLY A 46 -14.82 -0.49 6.84
CA GLY A 46 -14.48 -0.05 5.48
C GLY A 46 -13.53 -1.00 4.75
N PHE A 47 -12.85 -1.90 5.48
CA PHE A 47 -11.91 -2.85 4.92
C PHE A 47 -12.57 -3.76 3.87
N TYR A 48 -13.72 -4.32 4.21
CA TYR A 48 -14.46 -5.26 3.35
C TYR A 48 -15.03 -4.61 2.08
N GLY A 49 -15.02 -3.29 1.98
CA GLY A 49 -15.33 -2.56 0.74
C GLY A 49 -14.14 -2.45 -0.22
N HIS A 50 -12.93 -2.77 0.24
CA HIS A 50 -11.68 -2.61 -0.52
C HIS A 50 -10.91 -3.93 -0.70
N PHE A 51 -10.96 -4.82 0.28
CA PHE A 51 -10.16 -6.05 0.35
C PHE A 51 -10.98 -7.21 0.92
N ASN A 52 -10.68 -8.42 0.46
CA ASN A 52 -11.40 -9.63 0.88
C ASN A 52 -10.80 -10.26 2.14
N SER A 53 -9.48 -10.10 2.36
CA SER A 53 -8.75 -10.69 3.47
C SER A 53 -7.42 -9.98 3.73
N LYS A 54 -6.75 -10.31 4.84
CA LYS A 54 -5.39 -9.81 5.12
C LYS A 54 -4.41 -10.23 4.02
N ASP A 55 -4.50 -11.46 3.53
CA ASP A 55 -3.68 -11.95 2.42
C ASP A 55 -3.94 -11.18 1.12
N ASP A 56 -5.20 -10.86 0.82
CA ASP A 56 -5.54 -10.01 -0.33
C ASP A 56 -4.96 -8.60 -0.20
N LEU A 57 -5.03 -8.00 1.00
CA LEU A 57 -4.36 -6.72 1.29
C LEU A 57 -2.85 -6.83 1.06
N ILE A 58 -2.20 -7.89 1.55
CA ILE A 58 -0.75 -8.11 1.39
C ILE A 58 -0.42 -8.22 -0.10
N ALA A 59 -1.11 -9.09 -0.84
CA ALA A 59 -0.88 -9.31 -2.27
C ALA A 59 -1.04 -8.01 -3.08
N GLN A 60 -2.11 -7.25 -2.83
CA GLN A 60 -2.35 -5.98 -3.51
C GLN A 60 -1.34 -4.90 -3.12
N THR A 61 -0.87 -4.90 -1.87
CA THR A 61 0.18 -3.98 -1.40
C THR A 61 1.50 -4.29 -2.10
N LEU A 62 1.88 -5.56 -2.21
CA LEU A 62 3.07 -5.98 -2.94
C LEU A 62 2.99 -5.60 -4.42
N ALA A 63 1.86 -5.88 -5.07
CA ALA A 63 1.62 -5.48 -6.46
C ALA A 63 1.72 -3.95 -6.64
N HIS A 64 1.19 -3.17 -5.70
CA HIS A 64 1.26 -1.71 -5.72
C HIS A 64 2.71 -1.21 -5.61
N VAL A 65 3.50 -1.77 -4.68
CA VAL A 65 4.91 -1.41 -4.52
C VAL A 65 5.73 -1.78 -5.76
N LEU A 66 5.54 -2.98 -6.31
CA LEU A 66 6.25 -3.42 -7.52
C LEU A 66 5.91 -2.55 -8.73
N ALA A 67 4.63 -2.18 -8.88
CA ALA A 67 4.22 -1.27 -9.95
C ALA A 67 4.85 0.13 -9.78
N ALA A 68 4.97 0.63 -8.55
CA ALA A 68 5.63 1.90 -8.26
C ALA A 68 7.17 1.83 -8.43
N ASP A 69 7.77 0.66 -8.20
CA ASP A 69 9.21 0.42 -8.27
C ASP A 69 9.72 0.15 -9.71
N THR A 70 8.83 0.13 -10.71
CA THR A 70 9.26 0.18 -12.13
C THR A 70 10.02 1.48 -12.49
N GLY A 71 10.04 2.47 -11.58
CA GLY A 71 10.96 3.63 -11.60
C GLY A 71 12.37 3.36 -11.03
N GLY A 72 12.71 2.12 -10.68
CA GLY A 72 13.99 1.66 -10.14
C GLY A 72 15.21 1.79 -11.07
N GLY A 73 15.05 2.43 -12.24
CA GLY A 73 16.16 3.00 -13.00
C GLY A 73 16.92 4.11 -12.26
N ARG A 74 16.45 4.54 -11.08
CA ARG A 74 17.23 5.40 -10.17
C ARG A 74 18.52 4.75 -9.67
N GLY A 75 18.58 3.42 -9.58
CA GLY A 75 19.82 2.72 -9.29
C GLY A 75 20.80 2.82 -10.45
N LEU A 76 20.37 2.39 -11.64
CA LEU A 76 21.23 2.34 -12.82
C LEU A 76 21.75 3.73 -13.23
N ARG A 77 20.88 4.75 -13.26
CA ARG A 77 21.29 6.10 -13.69
C ARG A 77 22.24 6.74 -12.68
N ALA A 78 21.96 6.63 -11.38
CA ALA A 78 22.88 7.10 -10.35
C ALA A 78 24.21 6.33 -10.33
N TYR A 79 24.19 5.04 -10.67
CA TYR A 79 25.40 4.22 -10.79
C TYR A 79 26.26 4.61 -12.00
N VAL A 80 25.62 5.01 -13.11
CA VAL A 80 26.32 5.47 -14.31
C VAL A 80 26.92 6.86 -14.12
N ASP A 81 26.23 7.77 -13.42
CA ASP A 81 26.74 9.11 -13.08
C ASP A 81 27.90 9.09 -12.06
N ASP A 82 28.06 8.03 -11.26
CA ASP A 82 29.16 7.88 -10.27
C ASP A 82 30.45 7.30 -10.90
N TYR A 83 30.36 6.67 -12.07
CA TYR A 83 31.46 5.94 -12.72
C TYR A 83 31.98 6.56 -14.04
N LEU A 84 31.37 7.65 -14.51
CA LEU A 84 31.79 8.41 -15.71
C LEU A 84 32.01 9.89 -15.37
#